data_AF-A0A0Q9T7G8-F1
#
_entry.id   AF-A0A0Q9T7G8-F1
#
_cell.length_a   1.000
_cell.length_b   1.000
_cell.length_c   1.000
_cell.angle_alpha   90.00
_cell.angle_beta   90.00
_cell.angle_gamma   90.00
#
_symmetry.space_group_name_H-M   'P 1'
#
loop_
_entity.id
_entity.type
_entity.pdbx_description
1 polymer ?
#
loop_
_entity_poly.entity_id
_entity_poly.type
_entity_poly.pdbx_seq_one_letter_code
_entity_poly.pdbx_strand_id
1 'polypeptide(L)'
;MTTMRTSFNDWTAAQLHLSAEELADINLTPVFDLFISRIEEARRRGAADPLTTITTKRAGGNSRACTKRMLEQLGFTAAQRRAVHRLLAGSPSGWPGLLRLYAVSQDLTVGQRQYARRQVQTLRNHVAPRSVASAGCSTSPALP
;
A
#
# COMPACT_ATOMS: atom_id res chain seq x y z
N MET A 1 4.48 -6.67 -31.76
CA MET A 1 4.27 -5.49 -30.88
C MET A 1 4.67 -5.86 -29.48
N THR A 2 5.85 -5.42 -29.04
CA THR A 2 6.35 -5.65 -27.68
C THR A 2 5.57 -4.73 -26.77
N THR A 3 4.53 -5.23 -26.11
CA THR A 3 3.81 -4.49 -25.06
C THR A 3 4.83 -4.12 -24.00
N MET A 4 5.19 -2.83 -23.92
CA MET A 4 5.97 -2.33 -22.78
C MET A 4 5.21 -2.71 -21.52
N ARG A 5 5.81 -3.56 -20.69
CA ARG A 5 5.26 -3.90 -19.38
C ARG A 5 5.29 -2.64 -18.53
N THR A 6 4.16 -1.95 -18.46
CA THR A 6 3.94 -0.83 -17.54
C THR A 6 4.19 -1.32 -16.11
N SER A 7 4.98 -0.57 -15.33
CA SER A 7 5.25 -0.93 -13.93
C SER A 7 3.96 -0.91 -13.11
N PHE A 8 3.93 -1.60 -11.97
CA PHE A 8 2.75 -1.60 -11.09
C PHE A 8 2.36 -0.19 -10.62
N ASN A 9 3.37 0.64 -10.33
CA ASN A 9 3.19 2.02 -9.90
C ASN A 9 2.58 2.88 -11.01
N ASP A 10 3.13 2.80 -12.23
CA ASP A 10 2.63 3.56 -13.38
C ASP A 10 1.21 3.13 -13.77
N TRP A 11 0.97 1.81 -13.75
CA TRP A 11 -0.36 1.26 -13.98
C TRP A 11 -1.34 1.73 -12.91
N THR A 12 -0.97 1.70 -11.63
CA THR A 12 -1.82 2.17 -10.54
C THR A 12 -2.11 3.67 -10.66
N ALA A 13 -1.11 4.48 -10.99
CA ALA A 13 -1.27 5.92 -11.20
C ALA A 13 -2.25 6.21 -12.35
N ALA A 14 -2.10 5.51 -13.48
CA ALA A 14 -2.99 5.63 -14.63
C ALA A 14 -4.43 5.18 -14.31
N GLN A 15 -4.60 4.04 -13.64
CA GLN A 15 -5.91 3.49 -13.30
C GLN A 15 -6.64 4.27 -12.20
N LEU A 16 -5.92 4.98 -11.34
CA LEU A 16 -6.54 5.75 -10.27
C LEU A 16 -6.56 7.24 -10.54
N HIS A 17 -5.93 7.70 -11.62
CA HIS A 17 -5.69 9.12 -11.92
C HIS A 17 -5.03 9.81 -10.74
N LEU A 18 -3.89 9.25 -10.31
CA LEU A 18 -3.07 9.81 -9.23
C LEU A 18 -1.89 10.58 -9.81
N SER A 19 -1.55 11.70 -9.17
CA SER A 19 -0.30 12.39 -9.44
C SER A 19 0.88 11.62 -8.83
N ALA A 20 2.11 11.94 -9.26
CA ALA A 20 3.32 11.38 -8.68
C ALA A 20 3.46 11.71 -7.17
N GLU A 21 3.01 12.89 -6.76
CA GLU A 21 2.98 13.31 -5.35
C GLU A 21 2.00 12.46 -4.54
N GLU A 22 0.79 12.23 -5.06
CA GLU A 22 -0.21 11.39 -4.40
C GLU A 22 0.27 9.94 -4.26
N LEU A 23 1.06 9.45 -5.22
CA LEU A 23 1.66 8.13 -5.19
C LEU A 23 2.78 8.01 -4.14
N ALA A 24 3.57 9.08 -3.98
CA ALA A 24 4.63 9.18 -2.98
C ALA A 24 4.04 9.26 -1.56
N ASP A 25 2.96 10.04 -1.37
CA ASP A 25 2.29 10.22 -0.08
C ASP A 25 1.81 8.91 0.55
N ILE A 26 1.37 7.97 -0.29
CA ILE A 26 0.88 6.66 0.18
C ILE A 26 1.99 5.61 0.34
N ASN A 27 3.24 5.96 0.05
CA ASN A 27 4.39 5.07 0.09
C ASN A 27 4.12 3.76 -0.69
N LEU A 28 3.58 3.87 -1.92
CA LEU A 28 3.15 2.68 -2.66
C LEU A 28 4.30 1.72 -2.96
N THR A 29 5.46 2.23 -3.36
CA THR A 29 6.65 1.43 -3.70
C THR A 29 7.11 0.51 -2.57
N PRO A 30 7.46 1.00 -1.36
CA PRO A 30 7.93 0.12 -0.28
C PRO A 30 6.84 -0.86 0.19
N VAL A 31 5.57 -0.47 0.09
CA VAL A 31 4.46 -1.37 0.39
C VAL A 31 4.37 -2.47 -0.67
N PHE A 32 4.49 -2.13 -1.95
CA PHE A 32 4.51 -3.09 -3.05
C PHE A 32 5.66 -4.10 -2.89
N ASP A 33 6.89 -3.64 -2.65
CA ASP A 33 8.06 -4.50 -2.46
C ASP A 33 7.87 -5.50 -1.31
N LEU A 34 7.29 -5.02 -0.20
CA LEU A 34 6.91 -5.87 0.92
C LEU A 34 5.94 -6.97 0.46
N PHE A 35 4.86 -6.62 -0.24
CA PHE A 35 3.87 -7.61 -0.69
C PHE A 35 4.47 -8.60 -1.70
N ILE A 36 5.30 -8.15 -2.64
CA ILE A 36 5.99 -9.03 -3.58
C ILE A 36 6.91 -10.01 -2.85
N SER A 37 7.72 -9.54 -1.89
CA SER A 37 8.57 -10.40 -1.08
C SER A 37 7.77 -11.51 -0.36
N ARG A 38 6.57 -11.18 0.14
CA ARG A 38 5.68 -12.14 0.79
C ARG A 38 5.07 -13.15 -0.20
N ILE A 39 4.65 -12.69 -1.37
CA ILE A 39 4.12 -13.53 -2.44
C ILE A 39 5.20 -14.52 -2.92
N GLU A 40 6.43 -14.03 -3.09
CA GLU A 40 7.58 -14.84 -3.51
C GLU A 40 7.97 -15.89 -2.47
N GLU A 41 7.97 -15.54 -1.18
CA GLU A 41 8.15 -16.51 -0.10
C GLU A 41 7.05 -17.58 -0.08
N ALA A 42 5.79 -17.19 -0.28
CA ALA A 42 4.67 -18.13 -0.37
C ALA A 42 4.83 -19.08 -1.57
N ARG A 43 5.25 -18.56 -2.73
CA ARG A 43 5.54 -19.36 -3.92
C ARG A 43 6.66 -20.36 -3.65
N ARG A 44 7.77 -19.94 -3.02
CA ARG A 44 8.88 -20.83 -2.65
C ARG A 44 8.46 -21.97 -1.71
N ARG A 45 7.43 -21.76 -0.89
CA ARG A 45 6.85 -22.78 -0.01
C ARG A 45 5.80 -23.67 -0.70
N GLY A 46 5.59 -23.53 -2.01
CA GLY A 46 4.64 -24.34 -2.77
C GLY A 46 3.17 -23.90 -2.64
N ALA A 47 2.89 -22.65 -2.28
CA ALA A 47 1.51 -22.16 -2.24
C ALA A 47 0.87 -22.21 -3.64
N ALA A 48 -0.28 -22.88 -3.75
CA ALA A 48 -1.03 -23.01 -5.01
C ALA A 48 -1.56 -21.67 -5.54
N ASP A 49 -1.90 -20.74 -4.64
CA ASP A 49 -2.21 -19.34 -4.97
C ASP A 49 -1.43 -18.41 -4.03
N PRO A 50 -0.21 -17.99 -4.41
CA PRO A 50 0.62 -17.12 -3.58
C PRO A 50 -0.03 -15.76 -3.27
N LEU A 51 -0.92 -15.26 -4.14
CA LEU A 51 -1.63 -14.01 -3.90
C LEU A 51 -2.58 -14.14 -2.70
N THR A 52 -3.19 -15.30 -2.47
CA THR A 52 -4.08 -15.48 -1.30
C THR A 52 -3.39 -15.32 0.05
N THR A 53 -2.06 -15.46 0.09
CA THR A 53 -1.29 -15.35 1.34
C THR A 53 -1.22 -13.93 1.90
N ILE A 54 -1.54 -12.93 1.08
CA ILE A 54 -1.57 -11.53 1.48
C ILE A 54 -3.01 -11.01 1.68
N THR A 55 -4.02 -11.77 1.21
CA THR A 55 -5.43 -11.33 1.14
C THR A 55 -6.31 -11.76 2.32
N THR A 56 -6.05 -12.88 3.01
CA THR A 56 -7.06 -13.47 3.92
C THR A 56 -6.52 -14.22 5.14
N LYS A 57 -7.43 -14.49 6.10
CA LYS A 57 -7.27 -15.43 7.25
C LYS A 57 -6.67 -16.81 6.84
N ARG A 58 -6.75 -17.19 5.56
CA ARG A 58 -6.30 -18.47 5.00
C ARG A 58 -4.77 -18.62 4.95
N ALA A 59 -4.02 -17.51 5.03
CA ALA A 59 -2.55 -17.47 4.94
C ALA A 59 -1.79 -17.94 6.20
N GLY A 60 -2.51 -18.29 7.27
CA GLY A 60 -1.95 -18.58 8.59
C GLY A 60 -1.64 -17.30 9.41
N GLY A 61 -1.78 -17.39 10.74
CA GLY A 61 -1.69 -16.25 11.66
C GLY A 61 -0.33 -15.54 11.67
N ASN A 62 0.77 -16.30 11.51
CA ASN A 62 2.14 -15.77 11.58
C ASN A 62 2.48 -14.83 10.41
N SER A 63 2.00 -15.16 9.21
CA SER A 63 2.18 -14.36 8.00
C SER A 63 1.58 -12.96 8.14
N ARG A 64 0.39 -12.87 8.73
CA ARG A 64 -0.32 -11.60 8.97
C ARG A 64 0.37 -10.76 10.04
N ALA A 65 0.82 -11.38 11.13
CA ALA A 65 1.53 -10.69 12.20
C ALA A 65 2.84 -10.07 11.69
N CYS A 66 3.57 -10.77 10.83
CA CYS A 66 4.78 -10.27 10.19
C CYS A 66 4.49 -9.06 9.28
N THR A 67 3.56 -9.18 8.32
CA THR A 67 3.16 -8.07 7.44
C THR A 67 2.66 -6.86 8.23
N LYS A 68 1.89 -7.08 9.31
CA LYS A 68 1.44 -6.02 10.21
C LYS A 68 2.63 -5.26 10.82
N ARG A 69 3.61 -5.97 11.39
CA ARG A 69 4.79 -5.35 12.00
C ARG A 69 5.64 -4.58 11.00
N MET A 70 5.82 -5.13 9.79
CA MET A 70 6.56 -4.45 8.74
C MET A 70 5.86 -3.14 8.30
N LEU A 71 4.54 -3.16 8.14
CA LEU A 71 3.79 -1.93 7.85
C LEU A 71 3.82 -0.93 9.04
N GLU A 72 3.84 -1.41 10.28
CA GLU A 72 4.05 -0.56 11.47
C GLU A 72 5.42 0.13 11.43
N GLN A 73 6.47 -0.58 11.03
CA GLN A 73 7.82 -0.02 10.88
C GLN A 73 7.91 1.03 9.76
N LEU A 74 7.05 0.94 8.74
CA LEU A 74 6.89 1.97 7.71
C LEU A 74 6.04 3.18 8.17
N GLY A 75 5.65 3.22 9.45
CA GLY A 75 4.89 4.33 10.04
C GLY A 75 3.38 4.29 9.81
N PHE A 76 2.83 3.21 9.24
CA PHE A 76 1.40 3.12 9.00
C PHE A 76 0.62 2.86 10.28
N THR A 77 -0.43 3.65 10.51
CA THR A 77 -1.43 3.44 11.57
C THR A 77 -2.30 2.20 11.32
N ALA A 78 -3.03 1.74 12.35
CA ALA A 78 -3.94 0.60 12.20
C ALA A 78 -5.04 0.81 11.14
N ALA A 79 -5.51 2.05 10.97
CA ALA A 79 -6.45 2.40 9.91
C ALA A 79 -5.80 2.32 8.53
N GLN A 80 -4.60 2.89 8.37
CA GLN A 80 -3.86 2.84 7.11
C GLN A 80 -3.48 1.41 6.72
N ARG A 81 -3.03 0.56 7.65
CA ARG A 81 -2.73 -0.85 7.36
C ARG A 81 -3.95 -1.60 6.83
N ARG A 82 -5.14 -1.31 7.37
CA ARG A 82 -6.40 -1.88 6.85
C ARG A 82 -6.70 -1.38 5.44
N ALA A 83 -6.50 -0.09 5.17
CA ALA A 83 -6.67 0.50 3.84
C ALA A 83 -5.66 -0.06 2.83
N VAL A 84 -4.39 -0.23 3.20
CA VAL A 84 -3.35 -0.89 2.38
C VAL A 84 -3.77 -2.30 2.00
N HIS A 85 -4.15 -3.12 2.99
CA HIS A 85 -4.57 -4.49 2.74
C HIS A 85 -5.80 -4.54 1.82
N ARG A 86 -6.81 -3.69 2.08
CA ARG A 86 -7.99 -3.62 1.22
C ARG A 86 -7.60 -3.21 -0.19
N LEU A 87 -6.81 -2.17 -0.36
CA LEU A 87 -6.41 -1.64 -1.67
C LEU A 87 -5.66 -2.70 -2.50
N LEU A 88 -4.60 -3.28 -1.94
CA LEU A 88 -3.68 -4.14 -2.69
C LEU A 88 -4.13 -5.59 -2.76
N ALA A 89 -4.58 -6.13 -1.63
CA ALA A 89 -4.86 -7.55 -1.46
C ALA A 89 -6.36 -7.88 -1.59
N GLY A 90 -7.22 -6.89 -1.80
CA GLY A 90 -8.65 -7.13 -1.98
C GLY A 90 -9.44 -7.18 -0.66
N SER A 91 -10.74 -7.43 -0.80
CA SER A 91 -11.69 -7.56 0.32
C SER A 91 -12.64 -8.73 0.06
N PRO A 92 -13.10 -9.44 1.10
CA PRO A 92 -14.11 -10.49 0.98
C PRO A 92 -15.43 -10.04 0.33
N SER A 93 -15.69 -8.73 0.30
CA SER A 93 -16.90 -8.11 -0.27
C SER A 93 -16.88 -7.99 -1.81
N GLY A 94 -16.10 -8.82 -2.51
CA GLY A 94 -16.03 -8.81 -3.98
C GLY A 94 -15.02 -7.84 -4.61
N TRP A 95 -14.15 -7.21 -3.81
CA TRP A 95 -13.05 -6.40 -4.35
C TRP A 95 -11.80 -7.28 -4.56
N PRO A 96 -11.30 -7.48 -5.80
CA PRO A 96 -10.19 -8.39 -6.08
C PRO A 96 -8.81 -7.90 -5.61
N GLY A 97 -8.62 -6.59 -5.43
CA GLY A 97 -7.33 -5.99 -5.10
C GLY A 97 -6.50 -5.60 -6.32
N LEU A 98 -5.71 -4.53 -6.19
CA LEU A 98 -4.87 -4.03 -7.29
C LEU A 98 -3.84 -5.06 -7.77
N LEU A 99 -3.24 -5.85 -6.85
CA LEU A 99 -2.22 -6.84 -7.23
C LEU A 99 -2.79 -7.93 -8.13
N ARG A 100 -4.02 -8.37 -7.85
CA ARG A 100 -4.68 -9.39 -8.68
C ARG A 100 -5.04 -8.84 -10.05
N LEU A 101 -5.65 -7.66 -10.10
CA LEU A 101 -6.03 -6.99 -11.35
C LEU A 101 -4.82 -6.72 -12.24
N TYR A 102 -3.73 -6.23 -11.65
CA TYR A 102 -2.47 -6.02 -12.37
C TYR A 102 -1.89 -7.34 -12.91
N ALA A 103 -1.85 -8.39 -12.10
CA ALA A 103 -1.32 -9.70 -12.51
C ALA A 103 -2.09 -10.31 -13.70
N VAL A 104 -3.38 -10.06 -13.81
CA VAL A 104 -4.22 -10.52 -14.94
C VAL A 104 -4.40 -9.48 -16.04
N SER A 105 -3.69 -8.34 -15.97
CA SER A 105 -3.79 -7.23 -16.95
C SER A 105 -5.22 -6.72 -17.15
N GLN A 106 -6.01 -6.63 -16.07
CA GLN A 106 -7.39 -6.17 -16.10
C GLN A 106 -7.52 -4.74 -15.60
N ASP A 107 -8.15 -3.88 -16.40
CA ASP A 107 -8.46 -2.50 -16.02
C ASP A 107 -9.53 -2.42 -14.92
N LEU A 108 -9.46 -1.33 -14.13
CA LEU A 108 -10.45 -1.09 -13.08
C LEU A 108 -11.77 -0.61 -13.69
N THR A 109 -12.87 -1.24 -13.29
CA THR A 109 -14.22 -0.71 -13.53
C THR A 109 -14.43 0.61 -12.77
N VAL A 110 -15.48 1.35 -13.14
CA VAL A 110 -15.81 2.64 -12.49
C VAL A 110 -16.02 2.45 -10.98
N GLY A 111 -16.80 1.45 -10.55
CA GLY A 111 -17.05 1.19 -9.14
C GLY A 111 -15.79 0.75 -8.37
N GLN A 112 -14.95 -0.05 -9.02
CA GLN A 112 -13.64 -0.47 -8.49
C GLN A 112 -12.71 0.72 -8.27
N ARG A 113 -12.65 1.62 -9.26
CA ARG A 113 -11.85 2.86 -9.21
C ARG A 113 -12.29 3.76 -8.07
N GLN A 114 -13.61 3.97 -7.92
CA GLN A 114 -14.16 4.75 -6.80
C GLN A 114 -13.81 4.12 -5.44
N TYR A 115 -13.92 2.79 -5.32
CA TYR A 115 -13.55 2.09 -4.10
C TYR A 115 -12.06 2.24 -3.77
N ALA A 116 -11.19 2.03 -4.75
CA ALA A 116 -9.74 2.16 -4.60
C ALA A 116 -9.35 3.59 -4.21
N ARG A 117 -9.92 4.62 -4.85
CA ARG A 117 -9.70 6.02 -4.49
C ARG A 117 -10.09 6.34 -3.04
N ARG A 118 -11.18 5.76 -2.52
CA ARG A 118 -11.54 5.89 -1.09
C ARG A 118 -10.49 5.29 -0.14
N GLN A 119 -9.86 4.17 -0.53
CA GLN A 119 -8.77 3.61 0.27
C GLN A 119 -7.53 4.51 0.20
N VAL A 120 -7.18 5.04 -0.98
CA VAL A 120 -6.08 6.02 -1.15
C VAL A 120 -6.30 7.25 -0.26
N GLN A 121 -7.52 7.80 -0.24
CA GLN A 121 -7.82 8.94 0.64
C GLN A 121 -7.62 8.60 2.13
N THR A 122 -7.98 7.39 2.54
CA THR A 122 -7.75 6.92 3.91
C THR A 122 -6.26 6.82 4.24
N LEU A 123 -5.43 6.46 3.25
CA LEU A 123 -3.98 6.43 3.42
C LEU A 123 -3.40 7.83 3.62
N ARG A 124 -3.89 8.80 2.84
CA ARG A 124 -3.45 10.21 2.87
C ARG A 124 -3.91 10.97 4.12
N ASN A 125 -5.18 10.83 4.51
CA ASN A 125 -5.76 11.58 5.63
C ASN A 125 -5.15 11.26 7.00
N HIS A 126 -4.36 10.18 7.11
CA HIS A 126 -3.69 9.77 8.35
C HIS A 126 -2.19 10.03 8.35
N VAL A 127 -1.66 10.77 7.37
CA VAL A 127 -0.34 11.39 7.50
C VAL A 127 -0.44 12.43 8.62
N ALA A 128 -0.14 11.99 9.84
CA ALA A 128 0.11 12.90 10.96
C ALA A 128 1.16 13.93 10.51
N PRO A 129 1.06 15.20 10.95
CA PRO A 129 2.02 16.21 10.53
C PRO A 129 3.42 15.69 10.87
N ARG A 130 4.28 15.59 9.85
CA ARG A 130 5.72 15.46 10.05
C ARG A 130 6.09 16.56 11.03
N SER A 131 6.31 16.21 12.30
CA SER A 131 6.93 17.11 13.27
C SER A 131 8.34 17.34 12.77
N VAL A 132 8.49 18.33 11.91
CA VAL A 132 9.74 19.06 11.78
C VAL A 132 9.87 19.78 13.11
N ALA A 133 10.45 19.09 14.08
CA ALA A 133 11.01 19.72 15.26
C ALA A 133 12.22 20.53 14.76
N SER A 134 11.95 21.70 14.21
CA SER A 134 12.93 22.77 14.10
C SER A 134 13.25 23.20 15.54
N ALA A 135 14.18 22.49 16.15
CA ALA A 135 14.92 22.95 17.31
C ALA A 135 15.81 24.12 16.86
N GLY A 136 15.19 25.27 16.61
CA GLY A 136 15.86 26.56 16.55
C GLY A 136 15.93 27.09 17.97
N CYS A 137 17.08 26.89 18.60
CA CYS A 137 17.42 27.41 19.91
C CYS A 137 17.32 28.94 19.89
N SER A 138 16.27 29.51 20.50
CA SER A 138 16.21 30.94 20.78
C SER A 138 17.04 31.23 22.03
N THR A 139 18.32 31.55 21.85
CA THR A 139 19.11 32.21 22.89
C THR A 139 18.70 33.67 22.95
N SER A 140 17.92 34.04 23.96
CA SER A 140 17.59 35.42 24.29
C SER A 140 18.85 36.20 24.70
N PRO A 141 19.06 37.44 24.20
CA PRO A 141 20.07 38.32 24.76
C PRO A 141 19.52 39.13 25.94
N ALA A 142 20.31 39.11 27.03
CA ALA A 142 20.59 40.10 28.08
C ALA A 142 19.60 41.21 28.46
N LEU A 143 19.55 41.50 29.76
CA LEU A 143 19.39 42.84 30.39
C LEU A 143 19.62 42.70 31.92
N PRO A 144 19.99 43.76 32.67
CA PRO A 144 20.69 45.00 32.31
C PRO A 144 22.16 45.06 32.79
#